data_AF-A0AAJ6L2E9-F1
#
_entry.id   AF-A0AAJ6L2E9-F1
#
_cell.length_a   1.000
_cell.length_b   1.000
_cell.length_c   1.000
_cell.angle_alpha   90.00
_cell.angle_beta   90.00
_cell.angle_gamma   90.00
#
_symmetry.space_group_name_H-M   'P 1'
#
loop_
_entity.id
_entity.type
_entity.pdbx_description
1 polymer ?
#
loop_
_entity_poly.entity_id
_entity_poly.type
_entity_poly.pdbx_seq_one_letter_code
_entity_poly.pdbx_strand_id
1 'polypeptide(L)'
;MMIGRDAGPLIALLNDDDPQVRGRAAYVLATALTAGQDIAGALRERLDVERDPTVQMNLILGLAQHDSERDLATRALDWTRALWSDPASASGVRLGAAIAWLALTPESAPPELRRVLADMPMPATYELAWIWWLDVRPGRLEDWWQDLTR
;
A
#
# COMPACT_ATOMS: atom_id res chain seq x y z
N MET A 1 5.59 19.92 15.96
CA MET A 1 5.39 18.49 15.62
C MET A 1 6.69 18.03 14.97
N MET A 2 7.46 17.16 15.63
CA MET A 2 8.87 16.88 15.32
C MET A 2 9.02 15.44 14.79
N ILE A 3 8.30 15.08 13.72
CA ILE A 3 8.31 13.70 13.20
C ILE A 3 9.49 13.44 12.23
N GLY A 4 10.21 14.49 11.78
CA GLY A 4 11.39 14.31 10.93
C GLY A 4 12.61 13.66 11.62
N ARG A 5 12.62 13.51 12.96
CA ARG A 5 13.77 12.95 13.71
C ARG A 5 13.75 11.42 13.84
N ASP A 6 12.59 10.80 13.63
CA ASP A 6 12.35 9.38 13.91
C ASP A 6 12.37 8.49 12.65
N ALA A 7 12.60 9.07 11.48
CA ALA A 7 12.68 8.33 10.21
C ALA A 7 13.85 7.32 10.18
N GLY A 8 15.00 7.68 10.76
CA GLY A 8 16.19 6.80 10.80
C GLY A 8 15.92 5.46 11.51
N PRO A 9 15.44 5.47 12.77
CA PRO A 9 15.04 4.25 13.46
C PRO A 9 13.96 3.44 12.72
N LEU A 10 12.96 4.10 12.13
CA LEU A 10 11.91 3.42 11.37
C LEU A 10 12.43 2.77 10.08
N ILE A 11 13.36 3.41 9.37
CA ILE A 11 14.03 2.84 8.20
C ILE A 11 14.82 1.58 8.61
N ALA A 12 15.48 1.59 9.77
CA ALA A 12 16.20 0.41 10.26
C ALA A 12 15.25 -0.79 10.50
N LEU A 13 14.04 -0.53 11.00
CA LEU A 13 13.03 -1.56 11.25
C LEU A 13 12.45 -2.19 9.98
N LEU A 14 12.68 -1.62 8.79
CA LEU A 14 12.37 -2.30 7.53
C LEU A 14 13.17 -3.60 7.36
N ASN A 15 14.31 -3.73 8.05
CA ASN A 15 15.19 -4.90 7.97
C ASN A 15 15.08 -5.82 9.21
N ASP A 16 14.05 -5.65 10.04
CA ASP A 16 13.82 -6.52 11.20
C ASP A 16 13.53 -7.97 10.75
N ASP A 17 13.92 -8.96 11.55
CA ASP A 17 13.66 -10.37 11.25
C ASP A 17 12.16 -10.70 11.29
N ASP A 18 11.38 -9.98 12.13
CA ASP A 18 9.95 -10.18 12.29
C ASP A 18 9.16 -9.46 11.17
N PRO A 19 8.41 -10.19 10.31
CA PRO A 19 7.57 -9.58 9.28
C PRO A 19 6.52 -8.61 9.83
N GLN A 20 6.01 -8.82 11.05
CA GLN A 20 5.07 -7.89 11.67
C GLN A 20 5.73 -6.55 11.99
N VAL A 21 6.99 -6.57 12.44
CA VAL A 21 7.76 -5.35 12.70
C VAL A 21 8.05 -4.63 11.39
N ARG A 22 8.52 -5.34 10.36
CA ARG A 22 8.75 -4.76 9.03
C ARG A 22 7.48 -4.15 8.43
N GLY A 23 6.37 -4.87 8.50
CA GLY A 23 5.07 -4.44 7.97
C GLY A 23 4.57 -3.17 8.66
N ARG A 24 4.72 -3.07 9.98
CA ARG A 24 4.39 -1.86 10.75
C ARG A 24 5.34 -0.71 10.45
N ALA A 25 6.63 -0.97 10.29
CA ALA A 25 7.61 0.04 9.90
C ALA A 25 7.25 0.65 8.54
N ALA A 26 6.96 -0.19 7.53
CA ALA A 26 6.50 0.26 6.22
C ALA A 26 5.24 1.13 6.30
N TYR A 27 4.25 0.70 7.09
CA TYR A 27 3.02 1.45 7.33
C TYR A 27 3.25 2.81 8.03
N VAL A 28 4.08 2.85 9.08
CA VAL A 28 4.37 4.11 9.78
C VAL A 28 5.17 5.06 8.89
N LEU A 29 6.15 4.55 8.13
CA LEU A 29 6.91 5.35 7.17
C LEU A 29 6.02 5.94 6.07
N ALA A 30 5.00 5.20 5.64
CA ALA A 30 3.98 5.66 4.70
C ALA A 30 3.11 6.81 5.24
N THR A 31 2.71 6.73 6.52
CA THR A 31 1.65 7.57 7.09
C THR A 31 2.14 8.71 7.96
N ALA A 32 3.31 8.59 8.59
CA ALA A 32 3.75 9.54 9.61
C ALA A 32 4.72 10.61 9.08
N LEU A 33 5.37 10.39 7.95
CA LEU A 33 6.48 11.24 7.51
C LEU A 33 6.09 12.13 6.35
N THR A 34 5.58 13.32 6.69
CA THR A 34 5.49 14.45 5.76
C THR A 34 6.87 14.70 5.13
N ALA A 35 6.82 14.98 3.82
CA ALA A 35 7.93 15.08 2.89
C ALA A 35 9.26 15.62 3.46
N GLY A 36 10.35 14.86 3.28
CA GLY A 36 11.68 15.39 3.54
C GLY A 36 12.85 14.41 3.52
N GLN A 37 12.62 13.11 3.77
CA GLN A 37 13.68 12.09 3.71
C GLN A 37 13.39 11.06 2.62
N ASP A 38 14.43 10.39 2.10
CA ASP A 38 14.34 9.37 1.04
C ASP A 38 13.70 8.06 1.52
N ILE A 39 12.46 8.17 1.97
CA ILE A 39 11.62 7.06 2.42
C ILE A 39 11.25 6.20 1.22
N ALA A 40 11.00 6.82 0.06
CA ALA A 40 10.63 6.09 -1.14
C ALA A 40 11.77 5.21 -1.67
N GLY A 41 13.04 5.62 -1.52
CA GLY A 41 14.20 4.77 -1.78
C GLY A 41 14.21 3.55 -0.86
N ALA A 42 14.15 3.76 0.46
CA ALA A 42 14.16 2.67 1.45
C ALA A 42 12.99 1.68 1.28
N LEU A 43 11.78 2.18 0.97
CA LEU A 43 10.62 1.32 0.71
C LEU A 43 10.79 0.50 -0.59
N ARG A 44 11.38 1.08 -1.65
CA ARG A 44 11.67 0.36 -2.90
C ARG A 44 12.75 -0.71 -2.70
N GLU A 45 13.86 -0.36 -2.06
CA GLU A 45 14.92 -1.31 -1.72
C GLU A 45 14.38 -2.48 -0.90
N ARG A 46 13.50 -2.18 0.08
CA ARG A 46 12.88 -3.24 0.86
C ARG A 46 11.95 -4.10 0.02
N LEU A 47 11.13 -3.50 -0.84
CA LEU A 47 10.19 -4.20 -1.71
C LEU A 47 10.88 -5.19 -2.65
N ASP A 48 12.04 -4.82 -3.20
CA ASP A 48 12.79 -5.65 -4.15
C ASP A 48 13.20 -7.02 -3.57
N VAL A 49 13.32 -7.13 -2.24
CA VAL A 49 13.75 -8.36 -1.55
C VAL A 49 12.72 -8.91 -0.57
N GLU A 50 11.51 -8.33 -0.48
CA GLU A 50 10.47 -8.80 0.45
C GLU A 50 9.70 -9.99 -0.14
N ARG A 51 9.44 -10.99 0.71
CA ARG A 51 8.72 -12.22 0.36
C ARG A 51 7.43 -12.40 1.15
N ASP A 52 7.30 -11.70 2.27
CA ASP A 52 6.07 -11.71 3.06
C ASP A 52 4.97 -10.91 2.33
N PRO A 53 3.84 -11.52 1.97
CA PRO A 53 2.79 -10.86 1.20
C PRO A 53 2.17 -9.65 1.90
N THR A 54 2.03 -9.69 3.23
CA THR A 54 1.49 -8.56 4.01
C THR A 54 2.49 -7.40 3.99
N VAL A 55 3.78 -7.68 4.16
CA VAL A 55 4.79 -6.61 4.11
C VAL A 55 4.88 -6.01 2.69
N GLN A 56 4.83 -6.84 1.64
CA GLN A 56 4.74 -6.35 0.25
C GLN A 56 3.56 -5.40 0.04
N MET A 57 2.37 -5.78 0.53
CA MET A 57 1.17 -4.94 0.46
C MET A 57 1.40 -3.59 1.12
N ASN A 58 1.94 -3.57 2.35
CA ASN A 58 2.19 -2.33 3.10
C ASN A 58 3.22 -1.42 2.42
N LEU A 59 4.27 -2.00 1.81
CA LEU A 59 5.28 -1.25 1.06
C LEU A 59 4.68 -0.57 -0.18
N ILE A 60 3.82 -1.27 -0.93
CA ILE A 60 3.14 -0.69 -2.10
C ILE A 60 2.22 0.46 -1.69
N LEU A 61 1.41 0.26 -0.64
CA LEU A 61 0.52 1.30 -0.13
C LEU A 61 1.30 2.55 0.29
N GLY A 62 2.45 2.36 0.94
CA GLY A 62 3.31 3.46 1.34
C GLY A 62 3.93 4.25 0.19
N LEU A 63 4.39 3.54 -0.84
CA LEU A 63 4.90 4.17 -2.07
C LEU A 63 3.79 4.93 -2.81
N ALA A 64 2.58 4.37 -2.89
CA ALA A 64 1.45 5.01 -3.54
C ALA A 64 0.99 6.28 -2.80
N GLN A 65 0.89 6.22 -1.47
CA GLN A 65 0.60 7.39 -0.65
C GLN A 65 1.68 8.47 -0.80
N HIS A 66 2.96 8.08 -0.71
CA HIS A 66 4.09 9.00 -0.88
C HIS A 66 4.03 9.77 -2.20
N ASP A 67 3.73 9.08 -3.31
CA ASP A 67 3.61 9.69 -4.64
C ASP A 67 2.35 10.55 -4.73
N SER A 68 1.23 10.14 -4.12
CA SER A 68 -0.01 10.93 -4.07
C SER A 68 0.18 12.27 -3.35
N GLU A 69 0.90 12.30 -2.22
CA GLU A 69 1.15 13.52 -1.43
C GLU A 69 2.09 14.51 -2.13
N ARG A 70 2.72 14.11 -3.25
CA ARG A 70 3.65 14.93 -4.04
C ARG A 70 3.09 15.33 -5.40
N ASP A 71 1.77 15.31 -5.54
CA ASP A 71 1.06 15.59 -6.79
C ASP A 71 1.47 14.66 -7.96
N LEU A 72 1.96 13.44 -7.64
CA LEU A 72 2.30 12.39 -8.62
C LEU A 72 1.20 11.33 -8.70
N ALA A 73 -0.04 11.66 -8.38
CA ALA A 73 -1.17 10.73 -8.33
C ALA A 73 -1.39 9.97 -9.66
N THR A 74 -1.25 10.63 -10.81
CA THR A 74 -1.35 9.97 -12.13
C THR A 74 -0.28 8.90 -12.33
N ARG A 75 0.95 9.18 -11.92
CA ARG A 75 2.06 8.20 -11.97
C ARG A 75 1.78 7.03 -11.03
N ALA A 76 1.29 7.31 -9.82
CA ALA A 76 0.94 6.28 -8.85
C ALA A 76 -0.22 5.40 -9.37
N LEU A 77 -1.20 5.98 -10.06
CA LEU A 77 -2.29 5.26 -10.72
C LEU A 77 -1.79 4.32 -11.81
N ASP A 78 -0.95 4.80 -12.73
CA ASP A 78 -0.41 3.96 -13.81
C ASP A 78 0.45 2.82 -13.26
N TRP A 79 1.30 3.13 -12.27
CA TRP A 79 2.17 2.16 -11.63
C TRP A 79 1.38 1.08 -10.88
N THR A 80 0.41 1.47 -10.05
CA THR A 80 -0.44 0.51 -9.33
C THR A 80 -1.28 -0.32 -10.29
N ARG A 81 -1.77 0.25 -11.39
CA ARG A 81 -2.47 -0.49 -12.46
C ARG A 81 -1.60 -1.57 -13.08
N ALA A 82 -0.37 -1.24 -13.44
CA ALA A 82 0.56 -2.20 -14.00
C ALA A 82 0.81 -3.36 -13.04
N LEU A 83 1.01 -3.06 -11.74
CA LEU A 83 1.32 -4.08 -10.74
C LEU A 83 0.16 -5.05 -10.47
N TRP A 84 -1.07 -4.57 -10.26
CA TRP A 84 -2.18 -5.49 -9.96
C TRP A 84 -2.62 -6.30 -11.18
N SER A 85 -2.45 -5.74 -12.40
CA SER A 85 -2.83 -6.41 -13.65
C SER A 85 -1.80 -7.43 -14.13
N ASP A 86 -0.55 -7.33 -13.70
CA ASP A 86 0.50 -8.29 -14.05
C ASP A 86 0.37 -9.60 -13.25
N PRO A 87 0.06 -10.74 -13.90
CA PRO A 87 -0.03 -12.02 -13.20
C PRO A 87 1.31 -12.54 -12.69
N ALA A 88 2.45 -12.02 -13.17
CA ALA A 88 3.78 -12.37 -12.67
C ALA A 88 4.14 -11.67 -11.36
N SER A 89 3.42 -10.61 -10.98
CA SER A 89 3.63 -9.92 -9.71
C SER A 89 3.18 -10.76 -8.52
N ALA A 90 3.93 -10.69 -7.42
CA ALA A 90 3.61 -11.43 -6.20
C ALA A 90 2.22 -11.05 -5.64
N SER A 91 1.54 -11.97 -4.96
CA SER A 91 0.17 -11.76 -4.47
C SER A 91 0.04 -10.54 -3.55
N GLY A 92 1.00 -10.33 -2.65
CA GLY A 92 1.04 -9.15 -1.78
C GLY A 92 1.20 -7.84 -2.55
N VAL A 93 2.05 -7.83 -3.57
CA VAL A 93 2.24 -6.70 -4.49
C VAL A 93 0.96 -6.39 -5.25
N ARG A 94 0.32 -7.41 -5.82
CA ARG A 94 -0.93 -7.26 -6.58
C ARG A 94 -2.07 -6.76 -5.71
N LEU A 95 -2.20 -7.27 -4.49
CA LEU A 95 -3.19 -6.84 -3.51
C LEU A 95 -2.98 -5.38 -3.08
N GLY A 96 -1.75 -5.03 -2.67
CA GLY A 96 -1.42 -3.66 -2.28
C GLY A 96 -1.65 -2.67 -3.42
N ALA A 97 -1.28 -3.06 -4.64
CA ALA A 97 -1.48 -2.24 -5.83
C ALA A 97 -2.97 -2.08 -6.19
N ALA A 98 -3.76 -3.14 -6.05
CA ALA A 98 -5.21 -3.09 -6.25
C ALA A 98 -5.89 -2.09 -5.30
N ILE A 99 -5.57 -2.19 -4.00
CA ILE A 99 -6.09 -1.30 -2.96
C ILE A 99 -5.63 0.14 -3.22
N ALA A 100 -4.35 0.35 -3.50
CA ALA A 100 -3.80 1.67 -3.79
C ALA A 100 -4.45 2.31 -5.03
N TRP A 101 -4.61 1.56 -6.12
CA TRP A 101 -5.25 2.06 -7.34
C TRP A 101 -6.67 2.57 -7.08
N LEU A 102 -7.45 1.82 -6.30
CA LEU A 102 -8.82 2.18 -5.92
C LEU A 102 -8.91 3.44 -5.05
N ALA A 103 -7.94 3.60 -4.15
CA ALA A 103 -7.86 4.77 -3.30
C ALA A 103 -7.50 6.04 -4.09
N LEU A 104 -6.68 5.90 -5.14
CA LEU A 104 -6.20 7.02 -5.96
C LEU A 104 -7.20 7.43 -7.06
N THR A 105 -8.04 6.52 -7.55
CA THR A 105 -8.92 6.80 -8.69
C THR A 105 -10.32 7.24 -8.27
N PRO A 106 -10.96 8.20 -8.96
CA PRO A 106 -12.39 8.44 -8.80
C PRO A 106 -13.26 7.34 -9.44
N GLU A 107 -12.70 6.46 -10.28
CA GLU A 107 -13.41 5.47 -11.08
C GLU A 107 -13.93 4.26 -10.27
N SER A 108 -14.91 3.55 -10.84
CA SER A 108 -15.37 2.26 -10.33
C SER A 108 -14.34 1.16 -10.60
N ALA A 109 -14.30 0.15 -9.74
CA ALA A 109 -13.44 -1.02 -9.92
C ALA A 109 -13.73 -1.73 -11.25
N PRO A 110 -12.73 -1.89 -12.15
CA PRO A 110 -12.93 -2.61 -13.40
C PRO A 110 -13.16 -4.12 -13.12
N PRO A 111 -13.89 -4.85 -13.99
CA PRO A 111 -14.18 -6.28 -13.78
C PRO A 111 -12.93 -7.14 -13.58
N GLU A 112 -11.82 -6.79 -14.23
CA GLU A 112 -10.53 -7.48 -14.12
C GLU A 112 -9.98 -7.40 -12.70
N LEU A 113 -10.11 -6.24 -12.05
CA LEU A 113 -9.68 -6.04 -10.67
C LEU A 113 -10.47 -6.91 -9.70
N ARG A 114 -11.77 -7.11 -9.95
CA ARG A 114 -12.61 -8.01 -9.14
C ARG A 114 -12.12 -9.45 -9.20
N ARG A 115 -11.73 -9.93 -10.38
CA ARG A 115 -11.16 -11.28 -10.54
C ARG A 115 -9.83 -11.41 -9.79
N VAL A 116 -8.97 -10.41 -9.91
CA VAL A 116 -7.68 -10.36 -9.20
C VAL A 116 -7.89 -10.52 -7.70
N LEU A 117 -8.86 -9.80 -7.12
CA LEU A 117 -9.15 -9.84 -5.69
C LEU A 117 -9.82 -11.14 -5.22
N ALA A 118 -10.67 -11.74 -6.05
CA ALA A 118 -11.32 -13.01 -5.74
C ALA A 118 -10.31 -14.16 -5.54
N ASP A 119 -9.17 -14.08 -6.23
CA ASP A 119 -8.12 -15.10 -6.19
C ASP A 119 -7.08 -14.85 -5.07
N MET A 120 -7.20 -13.76 -4.31
CA MET A 120 -6.21 -13.37 -3.30
C MET A 120 -6.65 -13.72 -1.88
N PRO A 121 -5.73 -14.20 -1.03
CA PRO A 121 -6.04 -14.43 0.37
C PRO A 121 -6.40 -13.08 1.01
N MET A 122 -7.52 -13.08 1.73
CA MET A 122 -7.93 -11.93 2.52
C MET A 122 -6.81 -11.51 3.47
N PRO A 123 -6.30 -10.26 3.42
CA PRO A 123 -5.47 -9.77 4.50
C PRO A 123 -6.33 -9.78 5.77
N ALA A 124 -5.72 -10.11 6.90
CA ALA A 124 -6.47 -10.10 8.15
C ALA A 124 -7.01 -8.67 8.37
N THR A 125 -8.30 -8.55 8.67
CA THR A 125 -9.05 -7.28 8.69
C THR A 125 -8.44 -6.19 9.59
N TYR A 126 -7.61 -6.57 10.57
CA TYR A 126 -6.87 -5.64 11.42
C TYR A 126 -5.69 -4.93 10.74
N GLU A 127 -5.21 -5.42 9.59
CA GLU A 127 -4.08 -4.84 8.87
C GLU A 127 -4.49 -3.62 8.03
N LEU A 128 -5.74 -3.61 7.54
CA LEU A 128 -6.28 -2.50 6.74
C LEU A 128 -6.86 -1.37 7.60
N ALA A 129 -7.27 -1.67 8.84
CA ALA A 129 -7.91 -0.73 9.76
C ALA A 129 -7.03 0.48 10.15
N TRP A 130 -5.72 0.40 9.93
CA TRP A 130 -4.80 1.49 10.22
C TRP A 130 -4.53 2.38 9.01
N ILE A 131 -4.98 2.06 7.80
CA ILE A 131 -4.67 2.88 6.63
C ILE A 131 -5.64 4.07 6.54
N TRP A 132 -5.38 5.13 7.30
CA TRP A 132 -6.32 6.27 7.46
C TRP A 132 -6.54 7.05 6.15
N TRP A 133 -5.65 6.91 5.15
CA TRP A 133 -5.85 7.51 3.83
C TRP A 133 -6.84 6.73 2.93
N LEU A 134 -7.15 5.47 3.27
CA LEU A 134 -8.29 4.72 2.69
C LEU A 134 -9.63 5.28 3.18
N ASP A 135 -9.64 6.01 4.30
CA ASP A 135 -10.83 6.66 4.88
C ASP A 135 -11.11 8.06 4.28
N VAL A 136 -10.28 8.53 3.34
CA VAL A 136 -10.37 9.90 2.78
C VAL A 136 -11.48 10.02 1.71
N ARG A 137 -12.22 8.95 1.43
CA ARG A 137 -13.56 9.03 0.83
C ARG A 137 -14.55 8.21 1.65
N PRO A 138 -15.31 8.84 2.57
CA PRO A 138 -16.33 8.15 3.36
C PRO A 138 -17.26 7.31 2.47
N GLY A 139 -17.46 6.04 2.82
CA GLY A 139 -18.39 5.11 2.18
C GLY A 139 -17.81 4.25 1.05
N ARG A 140 -16.79 4.72 0.30
CA ARG A 140 -16.41 4.03 -0.94
C ARG A 140 -15.74 2.66 -0.72
N LEU A 141 -14.81 2.53 0.22
CA LEU A 141 -14.11 1.26 0.44
C LEU A 141 -15.01 0.21 1.10
N GLU A 142 -15.91 0.63 1.99
CA GLU A 142 -16.88 -0.25 2.64
C GLU A 142 -17.97 -0.71 1.66
N ASP A 143 -18.54 0.21 0.87
CA ASP A 143 -19.49 -0.11 -0.20
C ASP A 143 -18.85 -1.03 -1.25
N TRP A 144 -17.59 -0.78 -1.61
CA TRP A 144 -16.81 -1.61 -2.53
C TRP A 144 -16.51 -3.00 -1.98
N TRP A 145 -16.18 -3.12 -0.68
CA TRP A 145 -15.97 -4.41 -0.03
C TRP A 145 -17.24 -5.27 -0.09
N GLN A 146 -18.39 -4.64 0.15
CA GLN A 146 -19.68 -5.30 0.05
C GLN A 146 -20.06 -5.65 -1.39
N ASP A 147 -19.77 -4.80 -2.37
CA ASP A 147 -20.02 -5.05 -3.79
C ASP A 147 -19.13 -6.16 -4.39
N LEU A 148 -17.95 -6.40 -3.83
CA LEU A 148 -17.05 -7.49 -4.24
C LEU A 148 -17.46 -8.87 -3.71
N THR A 149 -18.27 -8.91 -2.66
CA THR A 149 -18.66 -10.14 -1.97
C THR A 149 -20.09 -10.60 -2.32
N ARG A 150 -20.76 -9.92 -3.25
CA ARG A 150 -22.03 -10.31 -3.89
C ARG A 150 -21.80 -10.87 -5.28
#